data_AF-A0A1I3TFM9-F1
#
_entry.id   AF-A0A1I3TFM9-F1
#
_cell.length_a   1.000
_cell.length_b   1.000
_cell.length_c   1.000
_cell.angle_alpha   90.00
_cell.angle_beta   90.00
_cell.angle_gamma   90.00
#
_symmetry.space_group_name_H-M   'P 1'
#
loop_
_entity.id
_entity.type
_entity.pdbx_description
1 polymer ?
#
loop_
_entity_poly.entity_id
_entity_poly.type
_entity_poly.pdbx_seq_one_letter_code
_entity_poly.pdbx_strand_id
1 'polypeptide(L)'
;MKHVCFSLLFLLLCSTADAEGVWRVKGHAFSNVHAWQKGTDVRVSGRVSGGPARAPFQAVVHVQNDEGKTHRVTIRKKTFSGQGETFEGGFRAPKRSRWWQIIQIEVVGADPAEIERQAAQSRTTPRVAAPYSPAPADMPKSGPPQCFPLEMKTSGEVSSVLFSSMRPVCVTVRNRTSGRLVLMKNVSPHDLENTSLPSGEYSVKIVGDGFVSQKDVSISGQSQVIDLN
;
A
#
# COMPACT_ATOMS: atom_id res chain seq x y z
N MET A 1 -37.91 16.11 22.53
CA MET A 1 -36.49 16.00 22.94
C MET A 1 -35.90 14.59 22.72
N LYS A 2 -36.60 13.49 23.04
CA LYS A 2 -36.08 12.11 22.86
C LYS A 2 -35.71 11.75 21.41
N HIS A 3 -36.49 12.18 20.41
CA HIS A 3 -36.21 11.91 19.00
C HIS A 3 -34.98 12.65 18.47
N VAL A 4 -34.73 13.88 18.93
CA VAL A 4 -33.57 14.69 18.51
C VAL A 4 -32.27 14.06 19.01
N CYS A 5 -32.27 13.50 20.22
CA CYS A 5 -31.12 12.81 20.79
C CYS A 5 -30.78 11.52 20.04
N PHE A 6 -31.80 10.76 19.60
CA PHE A 6 -31.63 9.57 18.77
C PHE A 6 -31.10 9.90 17.37
N SER A 7 -31.59 10.98 16.74
CA SER A 7 -31.09 11.43 15.44
C SER A 7 -29.62 11.88 15.51
N LEU A 8 -29.23 12.57 16.60
CA LEU A 8 -27.85 12.98 16.84
C LEU A 8 -26.92 11.79 17.09
N LEU A 9 -27.36 10.79 17.87
CA LEU A 9 -26.62 9.56 18.11
C LEU A 9 -26.40 8.78 16.81
N PHE A 10 -27.42 8.70 15.95
CA PHE A 10 -27.34 8.03 14.65
C PHE A 10 -26.35 8.74 13.70
N LEU A 11 -26.38 10.07 13.65
CA LEU A 11 -25.41 10.86 12.86
C LEU A 11 -23.97 10.69 13.36
N LEU A 12 -23.75 10.63 14.67
CA LEU A 12 -22.45 10.36 15.28
C LEU A 12 -21.92 8.96 14.94
N LEU A 13 -22.79 7.94 14.88
CA LEU A 13 -22.41 6.58 14.53
C LEU A 13 -22.14 6.39 13.03
N CYS A 14 -22.74 7.21 12.15
CA CYS A 14 -22.47 7.19 10.71
C CYS A 14 -21.20 7.97 10.29
N SER A 15 -20.49 8.60 11.23
CA SER A 15 -19.37 9.50 10.94
C SER A 15 -18.01 8.81 10.73
N THR A 16 -17.96 7.48 10.67
CA THR A 16 -16.72 6.77 10.30
C THR A 16 -16.53 6.83 8.78
N ALA A 17 -16.13 7.99 8.28
CA ALA A 17 -15.57 8.12 6.95
C ALA A 17 -14.15 7.53 6.99
N ASP A 18 -14.04 6.25 6.68
CA ASP A 18 -12.74 5.59 6.53
C ASP A 18 -12.13 6.08 5.21
N ALA A 19 -11.33 7.13 5.30
CA ALA A 19 -10.56 7.60 4.16
C ALA A 19 -9.46 6.56 3.92
N GLU A 20 -9.55 5.81 2.82
CA GLU A 20 -8.45 4.94 2.38
C GLU A 20 -7.15 5.76 2.40
N GLY A 21 -6.25 5.37 3.31
CA GLY A 21 -5.02 6.10 3.57
C GLY A 21 -4.15 6.23 2.32
N VAL A 22 -3.23 7.19 2.34
CA VAL A 22 -2.31 7.41 1.21
C VAL A 22 -1.48 6.15 0.95
N TRP A 23 -1.60 5.57 -0.25
CA TRP A 23 -0.84 4.40 -0.67
C TRP A 23 0.54 4.86 -1.13
N ARG A 24 1.60 4.38 -0.49
CA ARG A 24 2.99 4.68 -0.88
C ARG A 24 3.59 3.51 -1.64
N VAL A 25 3.99 3.74 -2.89
CA VAL A 25 4.55 2.72 -3.80
C VAL A 25 5.74 3.32 -4.55
N LYS A 26 6.94 2.75 -4.38
CA LYS A 26 8.19 3.21 -5.06
C LYS A 26 8.41 4.73 -4.99
N GLY A 27 8.28 5.32 -3.81
CA GLY A 27 8.45 6.78 -3.62
C GLY A 27 7.29 7.65 -4.12
N HIS A 28 6.28 7.06 -4.76
CA HIS A 28 5.06 7.74 -5.17
C HIS A 28 3.99 7.57 -4.08
N ALA A 29 3.28 8.63 -3.78
CA ALA A 29 2.16 8.70 -2.86
C ALA A 29 0.87 8.85 -3.66
N PHE A 30 0.02 7.84 -3.60
CA PHE A 30 -1.29 7.80 -4.21
C PHE A 30 -2.34 8.16 -3.18
N SER A 31 -3.17 9.15 -3.49
CA SER A 31 -4.22 9.64 -2.60
C SER A 31 -5.54 9.72 -3.36
N ASN A 32 -6.65 9.61 -2.62
CA ASN A 32 -8.01 9.66 -3.16
C ASN A 32 -8.20 8.68 -4.33
N VAL A 33 -7.56 7.51 -4.28
CA VAL A 33 -7.72 6.49 -5.32
C VAL A 33 -9.06 5.81 -5.11
N HIS A 34 -9.88 5.80 -6.15
CA HIS A 34 -11.20 5.20 -6.07
C HIS A 34 -11.60 4.62 -7.41
N ALA A 35 -12.45 3.61 -7.35
CA ALA A 35 -13.04 2.94 -8.49
C ALA A 35 -14.56 3.10 -8.47
N TRP A 36 -15.14 3.48 -9.60
CA TRP A 36 -16.58 3.64 -9.74
C TRP A 36 -17.03 3.21 -11.12
N GLN A 37 -18.32 2.90 -11.26
CA GLN A 37 -18.88 2.37 -12.50
C GLN A 37 -20.06 3.20 -12.99
N LYS A 38 -20.06 3.53 -14.28
CA LYS A 38 -21.19 4.14 -15.01
C LYS A 38 -21.65 3.21 -16.11
N GLY A 39 -22.81 2.59 -15.96
CA GLY A 39 -23.26 1.57 -16.90
C GLY A 39 -22.27 0.40 -16.95
N THR A 40 -21.67 0.14 -18.11
CA THR A 40 -20.62 -0.87 -18.29
C THR A 40 -19.20 -0.34 -18.12
N ASP A 41 -19.01 0.97 -18.07
CA ASP A 41 -17.67 1.57 -18.00
C ASP A 41 -17.25 1.73 -16.54
N VAL A 42 -16.14 1.08 -16.18
CA VAL A 42 -15.49 1.22 -14.87
C VAL A 42 -14.35 2.20 -15.00
N ARG A 43 -14.31 3.18 -14.09
CA ARG A 43 -13.29 4.22 -14.01
C ARG A 43 -12.56 4.13 -12.69
N VAL A 44 -11.25 4.22 -12.77
CA VAL A 44 -10.34 4.30 -11.65
C VAL A 44 -9.64 5.64 -11.74
N SER A 45 -9.74 6.44 -10.69
CA SER A 45 -9.11 7.75 -10.66
C SER A 45 -8.52 8.06 -9.30
N GLY A 46 -7.59 9.01 -9.27
CA GLY A 46 -6.94 9.42 -8.04
C GLY A 46 -5.86 10.47 -8.30
N ARG A 47 -5.05 10.71 -7.27
CA ARG A 47 -3.89 11.59 -7.32
C ARG A 47 -2.62 10.83 -7.04
N VAL A 48 -1.55 11.20 -7.72
CA VAL A 48 -0.20 10.68 -7.51
C VAL A 48 0.78 11.85 -7.34
N SER A 49 1.53 11.82 -6.25
CA SER A 49 2.56 12.81 -5.88
C SER A 49 3.84 12.11 -5.46
N GLY A 50 4.96 12.82 -5.39
CA GLY A 50 6.24 12.23 -5.03
C GLY A 50 6.79 11.32 -6.13
N GLY A 51 8.00 10.80 -5.94
CA GLY A 51 8.74 10.12 -7.00
C GLY A 51 9.46 11.11 -7.93
N PRO A 52 10.14 10.59 -8.96
CA PRO A 52 11.02 11.39 -9.79
C PRO A 52 10.23 12.34 -10.69
N ALA A 53 10.51 13.63 -10.54
CA ALA A 53 9.91 14.67 -11.36
C ALA A 53 10.51 14.67 -12.78
N ARG A 54 9.68 15.06 -13.75
CA ARG A 54 9.98 15.15 -15.19
C ARG A 54 10.37 13.83 -15.85
N ALA A 55 9.87 12.71 -15.31
CA ALA A 55 10.05 11.38 -15.87
C ALA A 55 8.73 10.80 -16.41
N PRO A 56 8.78 9.84 -17.36
CA PRO A 56 7.62 9.05 -17.69
C PRO A 56 7.22 8.18 -16.49
N PHE A 57 5.93 8.23 -16.16
CA PHE A 57 5.32 7.49 -15.08
C PHE A 57 4.35 6.46 -15.65
N GLN A 58 4.40 5.24 -15.13
CA GLN A 58 3.35 4.28 -15.35
C GLN A 58 3.04 3.57 -14.05
N ALA A 59 1.75 3.36 -13.81
CA ALA A 59 1.26 2.58 -12.69
C ALA A 59 0.17 1.63 -13.15
N VAL A 60 -0.03 0.59 -12.36
CA VAL A 60 -1.04 -0.43 -12.57
C VAL A 60 -1.87 -0.48 -11.31
N VAL A 61 -3.17 -0.26 -11.43
CA VAL A 61 -4.11 -0.34 -10.33
C VAL A 61 -4.95 -1.58 -10.51
N HIS A 62 -4.95 -2.44 -9.50
CA HIS A 62 -5.77 -3.63 -9.43
C HIS A 62 -7.03 -3.30 -8.65
N VAL A 63 -8.16 -3.61 -9.29
CA VAL A 63 -9.49 -3.37 -8.77
C VAL A 63 -10.26 -4.67 -8.69
N GLN A 64 -10.87 -4.93 -7.55
CA GLN A 64 -11.72 -6.09 -7.31
C GLN A 64 -13.19 -5.69 -7.29
N ASN A 65 -14.05 -6.57 -7.78
CA ASN A 65 -15.51 -6.40 -7.70
C ASN A 65 -16.15 -7.29 -6.63
N ASP A 66 -17.46 -7.15 -6.48
CA ASP A 66 -18.32 -7.94 -5.59
C ASP A 66 -18.35 -9.44 -5.86
N GLU A 67 -17.95 -9.88 -7.04
CA GLU A 67 -17.78 -11.29 -7.40
C GLU A 67 -16.37 -11.82 -7.11
N GLY A 68 -15.48 -10.99 -6.53
CA GLY A 68 -14.08 -11.33 -6.27
C GLY A 68 -13.16 -11.29 -7.50
N LYS A 69 -13.67 -10.88 -8.67
CA LYS A 69 -12.88 -10.76 -9.91
C LYS A 69 -11.97 -9.54 -9.86
N THR A 70 -10.70 -9.77 -10.19
CA THR A 70 -9.69 -8.72 -10.25
C THR A 70 -9.49 -8.23 -11.68
N HIS A 71 -9.49 -6.92 -11.85
CA HIS A 71 -9.26 -6.21 -13.10
C HIS A 71 -8.06 -5.29 -12.97
N ARG A 72 -7.33 -5.13 -14.08
CA ARG A 72 -6.08 -4.38 -14.14
C ARG A 72 -6.28 -3.11 -14.94
N VAL A 73 -5.98 -1.96 -14.34
CA VAL A 73 -6.04 -0.65 -15.00
C VAL A 73 -4.64 -0.07 -15.08
N THR A 74 -4.15 0.15 -16.29
CA THR A 74 -2.84 0.77 -16.49
C THR A 74 -2.99 2.27 -16.69
N ILE A 75 -2.29 3.04 -15.87
CA ILE A 75 -2.19 4.50 -15.95
C ILE A 75 -0.82 4.83 -16.50
N ARG A 76 -0.76 5.73 -17.48
CA ARG A 76 0.50 6.19 -18.08
C ARG A 76 0.50 7.70 -18.16
N LYS A 77 1.64 8.30 -17.85
CA LYS A 77 1.86 9.72 -17.98
C LYS A 77 3.25 9.97 -18.54
N LYS A 78 3.30 10.64 -19.70
CA LYS A 78 4.55 10.89 -20.42
C LYS A 78 5.48 11.84 -19.68
N THR A 79 4.90 12.77 -18.93
CA THR A 79 5.63 13.78 -18.16
C THR A 79 4.95 13.90 -16.81
N PHE A 80 5.56 13.30 -15.80
CA PHE A 80 5.08 13.33 -14.43
C PHE A 80 5.91 14.32 -13.61
N SER A 81 5.27 15.30 -12.98
CA SER A 81 5.91 16.40 -12.25
C SER A 81 6.18 16.11 -10.77
N GLY A 82 5.59 15.05 -10.20
CA GLY A 82 5.68 14.77 -8.77
C GLY A 82 4.78 15.63 -7.86
N GLN A 83 4.04 16.61 -8.40
CA GLN A 83 3.35 17.65 -7.60
C GLN A 83 1.89 17.33 -7.22
N GLY A 84 1.44 16.07 -7.28
CA GLY A 84 0.04 15.73 -6.94
C GLY A 84 -0.87 15.77 -8.14
N GLU A 85 -0.46 15.04 -9.15
CA GLU A 85 -1.10 14.93 -10.43
C GLU A 85 -2.31 14.00 -10.41
N THR A 86 -3.39 14.38 -11.10
CA THR A 86 -4.52 13.48 -11.29
C THR A 86 -4.20 12.43 -12.34
N PHE A 87 -4.77 11.24 -12.13
CA PHE A 87 -4.82 10.18 -13.12
C PHE A 87 -6.22 9.62 -13.23
N GLU A 88 -6.53 9.09 -14.41
CA GLU A 88 -7.75 8.34 -14.68
C GLU A 88 -7.42 7.22 -15.66
N GLY A 89 -8.01 6.05 -15.43
CA GLY A 89 -8.02 4.92 -16.34
C GLY A 89 -9.32 4.16 -16.22
N GLY A 90 -9.56 3.22 -17.12
CA GLY A 90 -10.80 2.46 -17.07
C GLY A 90 -10.81 1.25 -17.98
N PHE A 91 -11.85 0.45 -17.82
CA PHE A 91 -12.13 -0.75 -18.61
C PHE A 91 -13.64 -0.97 -18.67
N ARG A 92 -14.07 -1.85 -19.57
CA ARG A 92 -15.47 -2.26 -19.65
C ARG A 92 -15.70 -3.51 -18.83
N ALA A 93 -16.67 -3.44 -17.92
CA ALA A 93 -17.22 -4.58 -17.22
C ALA A 93 -18.48 -5.08 -17.95
N PRO A 94 -18.66 -6.40 -18.09
CA PRO A 94 -19.81 -6.97 -18.78
C PRO A 94 -21.13 -6.78 -18.01
N LYS A 95 -21.04 -6.58 -16.69
CA LYS A 95 -22.17 -6.39 -15.79
C LYS A 95 -21.87 -5.28 -14.79
N ARG A 96 -22.94 -4.78 -14.16
CA ARG A 96 -22.85 -3.81 -13.07
C ARG A 96 -22.54 -4.54 -11.76
N SER A 97 -21.46 -4.11 -11.10
CA SER A 97 -21.08 -4.58 -9.77
C SER A 97 -21.59 -3.63 -8.70
N ARG A 98 -21.89 -4.17 -7.50
CA ARG A 98 -22.38 -3.39 -6.35
C ARG A 98 -21.29 -2.50 -5.76
N TRP A 99 -20.06 -2.97 -5.78
CA TRP A 99 -18.89 -2.24 -5.31
C TRP A 99 -17.66 -2.56 -6.18
N TRP A 100 -16.72 -1.62 -6.17
CA TRP A 100 -15.39 -1.75 -6.74
C TRP A 100 -14.38 -1.29 -5.70
N GLN A 101 -13.36 -2.11 -5.44
CA GLN A 101 -12.36 -1.83 -4.41
C GLN A 101 -10.97 -1.83 -5.00
N ILE A 102 -10.14 -0.86 -4.60
CA ILE A 102 -8.72 -0.84 -4.92
C ILE A 102 -8.03 -1.85 -4.01
N ILE A 103 -7.43 -2.89 -4.59
CA ILE A 103 -6.74 -3.94 -3.81
C ILE A 103 -5.22 -3.80 -3.85
N GLN A 104 -4.67 -3.23 -4.93
CA GLN A 104 -3.23 -3.10 -5.12
C GLN A 104 -2.90 -2.01 -6.14
N ILE A 105 -1.79 -1.32 -5.92
CA ILE A 105 -1.21 -0.36 -6.86
C ILE A 105 0.25 -0.74 -7.06
N GLU A 106 0.68 -0.82 -8.31
CA GLU A 106 2.07 -1.07 -8.69
C GLU A 106 2.58 0.11 -9.50
N VAL A 107 3.82 0.54 -9.27
CA VAL A 107 4.49 1.54 -10.12
C VAL A 107 5.44 0.81 -11.06
N VAL A 108 5.19 0.95 -12.35
CA VAL A 108 5.94 0.39 -13.47
C VAL A 108 6.76 1.54 -14.09
N GLY A 109 7.79 2.01 -13.38
CA GLY A 109 8.65 3.11 -13.83
C GLY A 109 9.99 3.10 -13.08
N ALA A 110 10.99 3.78 -13.65
CA ALA A 110 12.36 3.83 -13.14
C ALA A 110 12.43 4.48 -11.74
N ASP A 111 13.32 3.96 -10.90
CA ASP A 111 13.50 4.39 -9.52
C ASP A 111 13.97 5.86 -9.47
N PRO A 112 13.38 6.73 -8.62
CA PRO A 112 13.86 8.10 -8.43
C PRO A 112 15.36 8.23 -8.16
N ALA A 113 15.98 7.27 -7.46
CA ALA A 113 17.42 7.28 -7.20
C ALA A 113 18.28 7.09 -8.48
N GLU A 114 17.71 6.46 -9.50
CA GLU A 114 18.36 6.18 -10.78
C GLU A 114 18.34 7.42 -11.70
N ILE A 115 17.29 8.23 -11.59
CA ILE A 115 17.15 9.51 -12.29
C ILE A 115 18.08 10.56 -11.68
N GLU A 116 18.27 10.57 -10.37
CA GLU A 116 19.25 11.45 -9.71
C GLU A 116 20.70 11.07 -10.08
N ARG A 117 21.02 9.78 -10.20
CA ARG A 117 22.35 9.35 -10.67
C ARG A 117 22.60 9.67 -12.14
N GLN A 118 21.60 9.54 -13.01
CA GLN A 118 21.72 9.95 -14.41
C GLN A 118 21.82 11.48 -14.57
N ALA A 119 21.12 12.26 -13.75
CA ALA A 119 21.27 13.72 -13.70
C ALA A 119 22.64 14.16 -13.16
N ALA A 120 23.21 13.40 -12.20
CA ALA A 120 24.54 13.63 -11.67
C ALA A 120 25.66 13.26 -12.67
N GLN A 121 25.49 12.19 -13.45
CA GLN A 121 26.46 11.76 -14.47
C GLN A 121 26.39 12.56 -15.77
N SER A 122 25.21 13.09 -16.13
CA SER A 122 25.05 13.96 -17.32
C SER A 122 25.59 15.39 -17.13
N ARG A 123 25.92 15.79 -15.90
CA ARG A 123 26.62 17.05 -15.60
C ARG A 123 28.14 16.96 -15.75
N THR A 124 28.71 15.78 -15.98
CA THR A 124 30.17 15.57 -15.94
C THR A 124 30.78 15.11 -17.26
N THR A 125 30.02 15.04 -18.36
CA THR A 125 30.56 14.64 -19.67
C THR A 125 30.14 15.58 -20.81
N PRO A 126 31.07 16.00 -21.68
CA PRO A 126 30.75 16.86 -22.82
C PRO A 126 29.88 16.11 -23.83
N ARG A 127 28.88 16.83 -24.34
CA ARG A 127 27.89 16.39 -25.33
C ARG A 127 28.55 15.82 -26.60
N VAL A 128 28.42 14.52 -26.84
CA VAL A 128 28.64 13.91 -28.17
C VAL A 128 27.53 12.91 -28.45
N ALA A 129 27.07 12.92 -29.70
CA ALA A 129 25.85 12.29 -30.21
C ALA A 129 25.84 10.75 -30.13
N ALA A 130 24.63 10.20 -29.94
CA ALA A 130 24.24 8.79 -30.07
C ALA A 130 24.50 8.26 -31.51
N PRO A 131 24.47 6.94 -31.85
CA PRO A 131 23.55 5.91 -31.32
C PRO A 131 24.14 4.49 -31.10
N TYR A 132 23.45 3.64 -30.33
CA TYR A 132 23.22 2.18 -30.51
C TYR A 132 22.76 1.53 -29.18
N SER A 133 21.65 0.79 -29.20
CA SER A 133 21.31 -0.30 -28.25
C SER A 133 21.66 -1.64 -28.94
N PRO A 134 22.11 -2.71 -28.25
CA PRO A 134 21.35 -3.52 -27.26
C PRO A 134 22.23 -3.97 -26.06
N ALA A 135 21.83 -4.67 -24.99
CA ALA A 135 20.85 -5.74 -24.72
C ALA A 135 20.42 -5.68 -23.22
N PRO A 136 19.41 -6.47 -22.75
CA PRO A 136 18.85 -6.30 -21.40
C PRO A 136 19.82 -6.83 -20.33
N ALA A 137 20.34 -5.93 -19.49
CA ALA A 137 21.19 -6.31 -18.36
C ALA A 137 20.33 -6.77 -17.18
N ASP A 138 20.79 -7.85 -16.54
CA ASP A 138 20.11 -8.55 -15.46
C ASP A 138 19.71 -7.63 -14.28
N MET A 139 18.55 -7.99 -13.71
CA MET A 139 17.81 -7.29 -12.66
C MET A 139 18.63 -7.12 -11.35
N PRO A 140 18.75 -5.92 -10.75
CA PRO A 140 19.38 -5.76 -9.45
C PRO A 140 18.41 -6.13 -8.31
N LYS A 141 18.94 -6.76 -7.26
CA LYS A 141 18.19 -7.16 -6.06
C LYS A 141 17.78 -5.93 -5.25
N SER A 142 16.51 -5.89 -4.86
CA SER A 142 15.86 -4.80 -4.14
C SER A 142 16.30 -4.70 -2.66
N GLY A 143 16.13 -3.52 -2.07
CA GLY A 143 16.48 -3.22 -0.68
C GLY A 143 15.38 -3.62 0.32
N PRO A 144 15.69 -3.70 1.62
CA PRO A 144 14.74 -4.20 2.62
C PRO A 144 13.51 -3.28 2.78
N PRO A 145 12.32 -3.85 3.04
CA PRO A 145 11.08 -3.11 3.22
C PRO A 145 11.12 -2.22 4.48
N GLN A 146 10.54 -1.02 4.39
CA GLN A 146 10.55 -0.03 5.48
C GLN A 146 9.15 0.53 5.77
N CYS A 147 8.75 0.43 7.02
CA CYS A 147 7.52 0.96 7.61
C CYS A 147 7.83 1.79 8.86
N PHE A 148 6.94 2.70 9.23
CA PHE A 148 7.11 3.54 10.41
C PHE A 148 6.31 2.95 11.58
N PRO A 149 6.86 2.92 12.81
CA PRO A 149 6.16 2.38 13.96
C PRO A 149 4.85 3.13 14.20
N LEU A 150 3.76 2.39 14.40
CA LEU A 150 2.50 2.96 14.87
C LEU A 150 2.26 2.48 16.30
N GLU A 151 2.38 3.38 17.28
CA GLU A 151 2.04 3.10 18.68
C GLU A 151 0.60 3.55 18.95
N MET A 152 -0.28 2.60 19.28
CA MET A 152 -1.61 2.88 19.81
C MET A 152 -1.67 2.48 21.28
N LYS A 153 -2.32 3.33 22.09
CA LYS A 153 -2.70 2.96 23.47
C LYS A 153 -3.76 1.86 23.42
N THR A 154 -3.39 0.67 23.88
CA THR A 154 -4.26 -0.50 23.96
C THR A 154 -4.96 -0.54 25.31
N SER A 155 -6.29 -0.70 25.31
CA SER A 155 -7.11 -0.95 26.50
C SER A 155 -7.60 -2.39 26.46
N GLY A 156 -7.05 -3.26 27.31
CA GLY A 156 -7.42 -4.68 27.37
C GLY A 156 -6.35 -5.52 28.04
N GLU A 157 -6.62 -6.80 28.24
CA GLU A 157 -5.62 -7.78 28.68
C GLU A 157 -4.58 -7.98 27.55
N VAL A 158 -3.31 -7.69 27.84
CA VAL A 158 -2.24 -7.58 26.83
C VAL A 158 -1.30 -8.78 26.92
N SER A 159 -1.08 -9.42 25.77
CA SER A 159 -0.14 -10.52 25.57
C SER A 159 1.21 -10.01 25.06
N SER A 160 2.29 -10.67 25.45
CA SER A 160 3.62 -10.43 24.87
C SER A 160 3.79 -11.22 23.59
N VAL A 161 3.99 -10.55 22.45
CA VAL A 161 4.12 -11.20 21.15
C VAL A 161 5.49 -10.92 20.56
N LEU A 162 6.22 -11.98 20.21
CA LEU A 162 7.49 -11.86 19.50
C LEU A 162 7.28 -12.15 18.02
N PHE A 163 7.65 -11.19 17.18
CA PHE A 163 7.66 -11.34 15.73
C PHE A 163 9.03 -11.82 15.28
N SER A 164 9.12 -13.03 14.74
CA SER A 164 10.38 -13.61 14.28
C SER A 164 10.40 -13.69 12.75
N SER A 165 11.50 -13.25 12.13
CA SER A 165 11.73 -13.43 10.69
C SER A 165 13.21 -13.63 10.42
N MET A 166 13.53 -14.45 9.42
CA MET A 166 14.92 -14.65 8.97
C MET A 166 15.37 -13.55 7.99
N ARG A 167 14.47 -12.66 7.57
CA ARG A 167 14.73 -11.57 6.64
C ARG A 167 14.12 -10.26 7.15
N PRO A 168 14.61 -9.09 6.73
CA PRO A 168 13.95 -7.83 7.02
C PRO A 168 12.55 -7.81 6.38
N VAL A 169 11.51 -7.64 7.20
CA VAL A 169 10.13 -7.60 6.75
C VAL A 169 9.39 -6.45 7.42
N CYS A 170 8.45 -5.84 6.72
CA CYS A 170 7.46 -4.97 7.33
C CYS A 170 6.21 -5.78 7.67
N VAL A 171 5.73 -5.62 8.90
CA VAL A 171 4.55 -6.31 9.41
C VAL A 171 3.47 -5.30 9.74
N THR A 172 2.26 -5.61 9.30
CA THR A 172 1.04 -4.88 9.67
C THR A 172 0.04 -5.84 10.28
N VAL A 173 -0.46 -5.52 11.47
CA VAL A 173 -1.40 -6.35 12.23
C VAL A 173 -2.73 -5.62 12.30
N ARG A 174 -3.79 -6.27 11.83
CA ARG A 174 -5.16 -5.77 11.90
C ARG A 174 -6.01 -6.71 12.73
N ASN A 175 -6.82 -6.17 13.63
CA ASN A 175 -7.83 -6.96 14.31
C ASN A 175 -8.83 -7.48 13.27
N ARG A 176 -9.09 -8.79 13.26
CA ARG A 176 -9.88 -9.45 12.21
C ARG A 176 -11.36 -9.08 12.27
N THR A 177 -11.89 -8.94 13.49
CA THR A 177 -13.31 -8.61 13.71
C THR A 177 -13.62 -7.15 13.40
N SER A 178 -12.73 -6.23 13.78
CA SER A 178 -12.96 -4.78 13.62
C SER A 178 -12.27 -4.17 12.40
N GLY A 179 -11.36 -4.88 11.74
CA GLY A 179 -10.55 -4.38 10.63
C GLY A 179 -9.49 -3.33 11.02
N ARG A 180 -9.48 -2.89 12.29
CA ARG A 180 -8.62 -1.81 12.78
C ARG A 180 -7.15 -2.20 12.74
N LEU A 181 -6.30 -1.30 12.23
CA LEU A 181 -4.84 -1.43 12.34
C LEU A 181 -4.41 -1.25 13.80
N VAL A 182 -3.72 -2.26 14.33
CA VAL A 182 -3.27 -2.31 15.72
C VAL A 182 -1.77 -2.11 15.84
N LEU A 183 -1.01 -2.61 14.87
CA LEU A 183 0.45 -2.49 14.84
C LEU A 183 0.97 -2.36 13.41
N MET A 184 1.99 -1.53 13.25
CA MET A 184 2.84 -1.48 12.07
C MET A 184 4.29 -1.39 12.55
N LYS A 185 5.16 -2.34 12.17
CA LYS A 185 6.55 -2.41 12.63
C LYS A 185 7.46 -3.03 11.56
N ASN A 186 8.72 -2.60 11.51
CA ASN A 186 9.77 -3.32 10.79
C ASN A 186 10.39 -4.36 11.70
N VAL A 187 10.44 -5.60 11.24
CA VAL A 187 11.05 -6.71 11.95
C VAL A 187 12.33 -7.07 11.23
N SER A 188 13.45 -6.99 11.95
CA SER A 188 14.76 -7.43 11.47
C SER A 188 15.09 -8.80 12.07
N PRO A 189 16.01 -9.58 11.47
CA PRO A 189 16.40 -10.90 12.01
C PRO A 189 17.00 -10.88 13.43
N HIS A 190 17.36 -9.70 13.94
CA HIS A 190 17.89 -9.49 15.28
C HIS A 190 16.92 -8.75 16.20
N ASP A 191 15.67 -8.54 15.76
CA ASP A 191 14.64 -7.90 16.57
C ASP A 191 14.09 -8.92 17.58
N LEU A 192 14.53 -8.80 18.84
CA LEU A 192 14.10 -9.63 19.96
C LEU A 192 13.07 -8.89 20.85
N GLU A 193 12.55 -7.76 20.38
CA GLU A 193 11.61 -6.98 21.17
C GLU A 193 10.21 -7.59 21.18
N ASN A 194 9.75 -7.86 22.38
CA ASN A 194 8.36 -8.24 22.62
C ASN A 194 7.44 -7.06 22.35
N THR A 195 6.40 -7.30 21.55
CA THR A 195 5.36 -6.31 21.27
C THR A 195 4.11 -6.67 22.04
N SER A 196 3.56 -5.68 22.75
CA SER A 196 2.37 -5.84 23.57
C SER A 196 1.11 -5.76 22.68
N LEU A 197 0.39 -6.88 22.51
CA LEU A 197 -0.84 -6.96 21.71
C LEU A 197 -2.00 -7.54 22.53
N PRO A 198 -3.23 -7.00 22.44
CA PRO A 198 -4.37 -7.57 23.16
C PRO A 198 -4.69 -8.98 22.69
N SER A 199 -5.30 -9.79 23.55
CA SER A 199 -5.86 -11.08 23.13
C SER A 199 -6.92 -10.91 22.04
N GLY A 200 -6.93 -11.78 21.03
CA GLY A 200 -7.92 -11.74 19.95
C GLY A 200 -7.46 -12.35 18.63
N GLU A 201 -8.32 -12.27 17.61
CA GLU A 201 -8.02 -12.71 16.25
C GLU A 201 -7.49 -11.56 15.39
N TYR A 202 -6.41 -11.81 14.67
CA TYR A 202 -5.71 -10.83 13.88
C TYR A 202 -5.37 -11.36 12.48
N SER A 203 -5.36 -10.45 11.51
CA SER A 203 -4.76 -10.69 10.20
C SER A 203 -3.44 -9.94 10.12
N VAL A 204 -2.37 -10.67 9.83
CA VAL A 204 -1.00 -10.18 9.76
C VAL A 204 -0.58 -10.17 8.30
N LYS A 205 -0.36 -8.97 7.76
CA LYS A 205 0.18 -8.79 6.41
C LYS A 205 1.67 -8.47 6.52
N ILE A 206 2.45 -9.30 5.84
CA ILE A 206 3.91 -9.32 5.81
C ILE A 206 4.33 -8.83 4.43
N VAL A 207 5.13 -7.78 4.40
CA VAL A 207 5.70 -7.21 3.17
C VAL A 207 7.20 -7.37 3.28
N GLY A 208 7.73 -8.31 2.50
CA GLY A 208 9.14 -8.59 2.37
C GLY A 208 9.73 -8.00 1.09
N ASP A 209 11.04 -8.15 0.93
CA ASP A 209 11.68 -7.84 -0.33
C ASP A 209 11.22 -8.80 -1.44
N GLY A 210 10.40 -8.30 -2.37
CA GLY A 210 9.87 -9.07 -3.51
C GLY A 210 8.72 -10.03 -3.18
N PHE A 211 8.21 -10.05 -1.95
CA PHE A 211 7.06 -10.89 -1.58
C PHE A 211 6.07 -10.18 -0.66
N VAL A 212 4.81 -10.58 -0.78
CA VAL A 212 3.74 -10.20 0.13
C VAL A 212 3.03 -11.47 0.58
N SER A 213 2.90 -11.64 1.89
CA SER A 213 2.18 -12.76 2.49
C SER A 213 1.16 -12.22 3.48
N GLN A 214 0.06 -12.94 3.66
CA GLN A 214 -0.96 -12.61 4.65
C GLN A 214 -1.36 -13.90 5.36
N LYS A 215 -1.45 -13.82 6.69
CA LYS A 215 -1.85 -14.95 7.53
C LYS A 215 -2.77 -14.47 8.65
N ASP A 216 -3.70 -15.33 9.02
CA ASP A 216 -4.56 -15.11 10.19
C ASP A 216 -3.94 -15.80 11.40
N VAL A 217 -3.90 -15.09 12.53
CA VAL A 217 -3.31 -15.55 13.79
C VAL A 217 -4.28 -15.27 14.94
N SER A 218 -4.34 -16.19 15.90
CA SER A 218 -5.08 -16.00 17.14
C SER A 218 -4.09 -15.84 18.29
N ILE A 219 -4.21 -14.71 19.00
CA ILE A 219 -3.41 -14.40 20.17
C ILE A 219 -4.24 -14.73 21.41
N SER A 220 -3.83 -15.78 22.11
CA SER A 220 -4.42 -16.23 23.36
C SER A 220 -3.31 -16.67 24.32
N GLY A 221 -3.06 -15.92 25.39
CA GLY A 221 -2.07 -16.27 26.43
C GLY A 221 -0.98 -15.22 26.66
N GLN A 222 -0.04 -15.48 27.59
CA GLN A 222 0.93 -14.47 28.06
C GLN A 222 2.16 -14.29 27.17
N SER A 223 2.50 -15.25 26.30
CA SER A 223 3.64 -15.14 25.38
C SER A 223 3.42 -15.98 24.13
N GLN A 224 3.54 -15.37 22.93
CA GLN A 224 3.38 -16.08 21.67
C GLN A 224 4.41 -15.62 20.64
N VAL A 225 5.05 -16.58 19.96
CA VAL A 225 5.99 -16.32 18.88
C VAL A 225 5.27 -16.48 17.56
N ILE A 226 5.33 -15.46 16.71
CA ILE A 226 4.74 -15.45 15.38
C ILE A 226 5.88 -15.51 14.35
N ASP A 227 6.04 -16.66 13.70
CA ASP A 227 7.03 -16.87 12.63
C ASP A 227 6.55 -16.30 11.30
N LEU A 228 7.25 -15.29 10.78
CA LEU A 228 6.88 -14.48 9.62
C LEU A 228 7.47 -14.96 8.29
N ASN A 229 8.13 -16.11 8.27
CA ASN A 229 8.68 -16.69 7.04
C ASN A 229 7.63 -17.44 6.21
#